data_AF-A0A7K2WX11-F1
#
_entry.id   AF-A0A7K2WX11-F1
#
_cell.length_a   1.000
_cell.length_b   1.000
_cell.length_c   1.000
_cell.angle_alpha   90.00
_cell.angle_beta   90.00
_cell.angle_gamma   90.00
#
_symmetry.space_group_name_H-M   'P 1'
#
loop_
_entity.id
_entity.type
_entity.pdbx_description
1 polymer ?
#
loop_
_entity_poly.entity_id
_entity_poly.type
_entity_poly.pdbx_seq_one_letter_code
_entity_poly.pdbx_strand_id
1 'polypeptide(L)'
;AVRARLVLPAVSAPLLPVHRMAAERAAGILAVVLMQARQDEELAARGRGDFLTDLAEGRIRAEDAPAQAKVLGFRPGDGPLLPVVMRLAPELSPSGNWALLARAVQEELSSSVGGGVPVLLGVRPVEGRVPLLLGLRSDGERTAVADRVATALRAGV
;
A
#
# COMPACT_ATOMS: atom_id res chain seq x y z
N ALA A 1 2.23 22.49 -5.23
CA ALA A 1 2.12 21.63 -6.43
C ALA A 1 0.67 21.18 -6.60
N VAL A 2 0.15 21.16 -7.83
CA VAL A 2 -1.19 20.63 -8.15
C VAL A 2 -1.21 19.13 -7.83
N ARG A 3 -2.13 18.68 -6.95
CA ARG A 3 -2.18 17.29 -6.46
C ARG A 3 -3.05 16.37 -7.32
N ALA A 4 -4.06 16.93 -7.99
CA ALA A 4 -4.95 16.24 -8.91
C ALA A 4 -5.60 17.27 -9.85
N ARG A 5 -6.18 16.82 -10.98
CA ARG A 5 -6.90 17.67 -11.94
C ARG A 5 -8.28 17.08 -12.21
N LEU A 6 -9.33 17.88 -11.99
CA LEU A 6 -10.68 17.56 -12.45
C LEU A 6 -10.83 18.00 -13.91
N VAL A 7 -11.23 17.08 -14.79
CA VAL A 7 -11.44 17.35 -16.22
C VAL A 7 -12.93 17.17 -16.51
N LEU A 8 -13.54 18.17 -17.14
CA LEU A 8 -14.95 18.16 -17.53
C LEU A 8 -15.06 18.22 -19.06
N PRO A 9 -15.09 17.07 -19.76
CA PRO A 9 -15.23 17.05 -21.21
C PRO A 9 -16.68 17.31 -21.64
N ALA A 10 -16.88 18.12 -22.67
CA ALA A 10 -18.18 18.27 -23.32
C ALA A 10 -18.38 17.12 -24.33
N VAL A 11 -19.41 16.29 -24.13
CA VAL A 11 -19.65 15.10 -24.97
C VAL A 11 -20.77 15.33 -25.98
N SER A 12 -21.93 15.83 -25.53
CA SER A 12 -23.12 16.00 -26.39
C SER A 12 -23.63 17.43 -26.48
N ALA A 13 -23.16 18.34 -25.63
CA ALA A 13 -23.55 19.75 -25.61
C ALA A 13 -22.44 20.63 -24.99
N PRO A 14 -22.42 21.94 -25.31
CA PRO A 14 -21.47 22.89 -24.71
C PRO A 14 -21.61 23.00 -23.18
N LEU A 15 -20.50 23.28 -22.50
CA LEU A 15 -20.53 23.55 -21.06
C LEU A 15 -21.11 24.93 -20.78
N LEU A 16 -22.18 24.96 -19.97
CA LEU A 16 -22.77 26.20 -19.47
C LEU A 16 -21.99 26.73 -18.25
N PRO A 17 -22.07 28.03 -17.94
CA PRO A 17 -21.41 28.62 -16.76
C PRO A 17 -21.72 27.89 -15.45
N VAL A 18 -22.96 27.42 -15.28
CA VAL A 18 -23.38 26.65 -14.10
C VAL A 18 -22.63 25.32 -13.95
N HIS A 19 -22.28 24.64 -15.05
CA HIS A 19 -21.48 23.41 -15.01
C HIS A 19 -20.06 23.68 -14.52
N ARG A 20 -19.49 24.83 -14.93
CA ARG A 20 -18.16 25.25 -14.46
C ARG A 20 -18.18 25.56 -12.96
N MET A 21 -19.18 26.30 -12.49
CA MET A 21 -19.36 26.60 -11.06
C MET A 21 -19.52 25.32 -10.23
N ALA A 22 -20.29 24.36 -10.72
CA ALA A 22 -20.45 23.06 -10.08
C ALA A 22 -19.12 22.27 -10.03
N ALA A 23 -18.35 22.27 -11.13
CA ALA A 23 -17.05 21.61 -11.19
C ALA A 23 -16.02 22.24 -10.25
N GLU A 24 -16.00 23.56 -10.12
CA GLU A 24 -15.11 24.26 -9.18
C GLU A 24 -15.44 23.90 -7.72
N ARG A 25 -16.73 23.88 -7.36
CA ARG A 25 -17.18 23.41 -6.03
C ARG A 25 -16.80 21.95 -5.79
N ALA A 26 -17.03 21.07 -6.77
CA ALA A 26 -16.69 19.66 -6.69
C ALA A 26 -15.16 19.46 -6.53
N ALA A 27 -14.35 20.21 -7.26
CA ALA A 27 -12.89 20.17 -7.13
C ALA A 27 -12.41 20.53 -5.72
N GLY A 28 -13.02 21.54 -5.09
CA GLY A 28 -12.75 21.90 -3.70
C GLY A 28 -13.07 20.77 -2.72
N ILE A 29 -14.21 20.11 -2.86
CA ILE A 29 -14.62 18.98 -2.02
C ILE A 29 -13.70 17.77 -2.23
N LEU A 30 -13.43 17.41 -3.49
CA LEU A 30 -12.55 16.30 -3.85
C LEU A 30 -11.13 16.50 -3.30
N ALA A 31 -10.62 17.73 -3.32
CA ALA A 31 -9.29 18.03 -2.77
C ALA A 31 -9.19 17.68 -1.28
N VAL A 32 -10.23 17.98 -0.50
CA VAL A 32 -10.29 17.63 0.93
C VAL A 32 -10.38 16.12 1.13
N VAL A 33 -11.28 15.45 0.39
CA VAL A 33 -11.46 13.99 0.50
C VAL A 33 -10.18 13.24 0.12
N LEU A 34 -9.51 13.63 -0.97
CA LEU A 34 -8.24 13.02 -1.39
C LEU A 34 -7.12 13.27 -0.36
N MET A 35 -7.12 14.43 0.30
CA MET A 35 -6.18 14.72 1.37
C MET A 35 -6.42 13.80 2.58
N GLN A 36 -7.68 13.63 3.00
CA GLN A 36 -8.05 12.75 4.10
C GLN A 36 -7.71 11.29 3.79
N ALA A 37 -8.12 10.79 2.62
CA ALA A 37 -7.83 9.43 2.18
C ALA A 37 -6.33 9.12 2.18
N ARG A 38 -5.49 10.10 1.81
CA ARG A 38 -4.03 9.95 1.89
C ARG A 38 -3.53 9.84 3.33
N GLN A 39 -4.03 10.68 4.23
CA GLN A 39 -3.62 10.63 5.64
C GLN A 39 -4.04 9.30 6.28
N ASP A 40 -5.24 8.81 5.95
CA ASP A 40 -5.73 7.53 6.42
C ASP A 40 -4.88 6.37 5.88
N GLU A 41 -4.49 6.40 4.59
CA GLU A 41 -3.58 5.39 4.03
C GLU A 41 -2.18 5.45 4.67
N GLU A 42 -1.64 6.66 4.89
CA GLU A 42 -0.36 6.83 5.59
C GLU A 42 -0.43 6.28 7.02
N LEU A 43 -1.51 6.54 7.74
CA LEU A 43 -1.73 6.02 9.09
C LEU A 43 -1.89 4.50 9.09
N ALA A 44 -2.68 3.95 8.17
CA ALA A 44 -2.89 2.52 8.04
C ALA A 44 -1.57 1.80 7.68
N ALA A 45 -0.79 2.34 6.75
CA ALA A 45 0.50 1.77 6.36
C ALA A 45 1.52 1.81 7.51
N ARG A 46 1.50 2.85 8.36
CA ARG A 46 2.30 2.90 9.58
C ARG A 46 1.83 1.87 10.60
N GLY A 47 0.52 1.76 10.84
CA GLY A 47 -0.03 0.74 11.74
C GLY A 47 0.33 -0.69 11.33
N ARG A 48 0.31 -0.99 10.02
CA ARG A 48 0.83 -2.26 9.48
C ARG A 48 2.33 -2.42 9.74
N GLY A 49 3.11 -1.35 9.59
CA GLY A 49 4.56 -1.34 9.84
C GLY A 49 4.91 -1.58 11.30
N ASP A 50 4.18 -0.96 12.22
CA ASP A 50 4.36 -1.13 13.66
C ASP A 50 4.02 -2.56 14.07
N PHE A 51 2.88 -3.10 13.61
CA PHE A 51 2.53 -4.52 13.82
C PHE A 51 3.63 -5.47 13.32
N LEU A 52 4.14 -5.28 12.10
CA LEU A 52 5.19 -6.14 11.54
C LEU A 52 6.51 -6.02 12.31
N THR A 53 6.82 -4.84 12.84
CA THR A 53 8.01 -4.62 13.68
C THR A 53 7.84 -5.33 15.02
N ASP A 54 6.71 -5.13 15.69
CA ASP A 54 6.39 -5.76 16.97
C ASP A 54 6.37 -7.29 16.85
N LEU A 55 5.87 -7.82 15.72
CA LEU A 55 5.91 -9.24 15.40
C LEU A 55 7.35 -9.74 15.25
N ALA A 56 8.19 -9.03 14.49
CA ALA A 56 9.59 -9.40 14.28
C ALA A 56 10.44 -9.33 15.55
N GLU A 57 10.08 -8.44 16.48
CA GLU A 57 10.75 -8.28 17.78
C GLU A 57 10.19 -9.18 18.89
N GLY A 58 9.17 -10.00 18.59
CA GLY A 58 8.55 -10.89 19.57
C GLY A 58 7.74 -10.17 20.64
N ARG A 59 7.31 -8.93 20.38
CA ARG A 59 6.47 -8.13 21.29
C ARG A 59 4.99 -8.50 21.24
N ILE A 60 4.59 -9.32 20.26
CA ILE A 60 3.24 -9.85 20.11
C ILE A 60 3.23 -11.33 20.53
N ARG A 61 2.26 -11.73 21.36
CA ARG A 61 2.06 -13.15 21.69
C ARG A 61 1.68 -13.94 20.44
N ALA A 62 2.21 -15.14 20.29
CA ALA A 62 1.97 -15.98 19.12
C ALA A 62 0.47 -16.27 18.87
N GLU A 63 -0.31 -16.43 19.95
CA GLU A 63 -1.77 -16.63 19.89
C GLU A 63 -2.55 -15.40 19.39
N ASP A 64 -2.05 -14.19 19.64
CA ASP A 64 -2.71 -12.93 19.28
C ASP A 64 -2.41 -12.49 17.84
N ALA A 65 -1.22 -12.84 17.34
CA ALA A 65 -0.72 -12.37 16.05
C ALA A 65 -1.68 -12.66 14.87
N PRO A 66 -2.29 -13.85 14.72
CA PRO A 66 -3.23 -14.11 13.62
C PRO A 66 -4.49 -13.25 13.68
N ALA A 67 -5.02 -12.96 14.88
CA ALA A 67 -6.21 -12.13 15.03
C ALA A 67 -5.92 -10.67 14.66
N GLN A 68 -4.80 -10.13 15.12
CA GLN A 68 -4.36 -8.77 14.79
C GLN A 68 -4.06 -8.62 13.28
N ALA A 69 -3.39 -9.61 12.68
CA ALA A 69 -3.13 -9.64 11.25
C ALA A 69 -4.42 -9.59 10.41
N LYS A 70 -5.48 -10.30 10.82
CA LYS A 70 -6.78 -10.30 10.14
C LYS A 70 -7.46 -8.92 10.16
N VAL A 71 -7.34 -8.17 11.25
CA VAL A 71 -7.85 -6.79 11.35
C VAL A 71 -7.13 -5.87 10.36
N LEU A 72 -5.84 -6.11 10.13
CA LEU A 72 -5.04 -5.39 9.14
C LEU A 72 -5.26 -5.87 7.70
N GLY A 73 -6.21 -6.79 7.47
CA GLY A 73 -6.56 -7.32 6.15
C GLY A 73 -5.70 -8.49 5.67
N PHE A 74 -4.79 -9.02 6.51
CA PHE A 74 -3.93 -10.14 6.12
C PHE A 74 -4.59 -11.48 6.42
N ARG A 75 -4.71 -12.30 5.38
CA ARG A 75 -5.32 -13.64 5.44
C ARG A 75 -4.43 -14.63 4.68
N PRO A 76 -3.23 -14.96 5.21
CA PRO A 76 -2.45 -16.06 4.66
C PRO A 76 -3.22 -17.35 4.98
N GLY A 77 -3.32 -18.27 4.03
CA GLY A 77 -3.85 -19.60 4.34
C GLY A 77 -2.95 -20.35 5.33
N ASP A 78 -3.08 -21.68 5.39
CA ASP A 78 -2.30 -22.52 6.31
C ASP A 78 -0.84 -22.78 5.85
N GLY A 79 -0.42 -22.13 4.76
CA GLY A 79 0.92 -22.29 4.18
C GLY A 79 2.00 -21.48 4.89
N PRO A 80 3.28 -21.68 4.50
CA PRO A 80 4.40 -20.99 5.13
C PRO A 80 4.36 -19.48 4.86
N LEU A 81 5.00 -18.71 5.74
CA LEU A 81 5.13 -17.27 5.60
C LEU A 81 6.52 -16.88 5.11
N LEU A 82 6.60 -15.86 4.28
CA LEU A 82 7.84 -15.28 3.80
C LEU A 82 7.97 -13.83 4.30
N PRO A 83 8.83 -13.56 5.30
CA PRO A 83 9.16 -12.20 5.70
C PRO A 83 10.17 -11.58 4.71
N VAL A 84 9.94 -10.33 4.32
CA VAL A 84 10.82 -9.55 3.44
C VAL A 84 10.94 -8.13 4.00
N VAL A 85 12.12 -7.53 3.92
CA VAL A 85 12.33 -6.12 4.27
C VAL A 85 13.01 -5.42 3.11
N MET A 86 12.37 -4.37 2.59
CA MET A 86 13.02 -3.43 1.68
C MET A 86 13.61 -2.28 2.48
N ARG A 87 14.81 -1.85 2.09
CA ARG A 87 15.41 -0.59 2.53
C ARG A 87 15.54 0.30 1.30
N LEU A 88 14.97 1.51 1.33
CA LEU A 88 15.27 2.49 0.28
C LEU A 88 16.57 3.20 0.64
N ALA A 89 17.37 3.48 -0.38
CA ALA A 89 18.54 4.32 -0.22
C ALA A 89 18.12 5.72 0.25
N PRO A 90 18.87 6.39 1.15
CA PRO A 90 18.52 7.72 1.65
C PRO A 90 18.33 8.74 0.53
N GLU A 91 19.07 8.61 -0.58
CA GLU A 91 18.97 9.51 -1.74
C GLU A 91 17.66 9.32 -2.52
N LEU A 92 17.03 8.15 -2.39
CA LEU A 92 15.78 7.77 -3.04
C LEU A 92 14.56 7.88 -2.11
N SER A 93 14.75 8.31 -0.85
CA SER A 93 13.64 8.48 0.08
C SER A 93 12.65 9.49 -0.49
N PRO A 94 11.45 9.05 -0.91
CA PRO A 94 10.43 9.97 -1.37
C PRO A 94 10.08 10.84 -0.17
N SER A 95 10.11 12.16 -0.32
CA SER A 95 9.64 13.10 0.70
C SER A 95 8.14 12.88 0.94
N GLY A 96 7.83 11.90 1.81
CA GLY A 96 6.49 11.59 2.29
C GLY A 96 5.60 10.73 1.38
N ASN A 97 6.10 10.00 0.37
CA ASN A 97 5.25 9.19 -0.54
C ASN A 97 5.25 7.67 -0.31
N TRP A 98 5.73 7.22 0.85
CA TRP A 98 5.90 5.80 1.15
C TRP A 98 4.60 5.00 1.14
N ALA A 99 3.49 5.59 1.59
CA ALA A 99 2.21 4.89 1.69
C ALA A 99 1.57 4.62 0.33
N LEU A 100 1.72 5.53 -0.65
CA LEU A 100 1.24 5.29 -2.01
C LEU A 100 2.08 4.23 -2.73
N LEU A 101 3.41 4.26 -2.56
CA LEU A 101 4.29 3.21 -3.07
C LEU A 101 3.94 1.85 -2.47
N ALA A 102 3.80 1.81 -1.14
CA ALA A 102 3.37 0.65 -0.37
C ALA A 102 2.07 0.05 -0.91
N ARG A 103 1.07 0.90 -1.13
CA ARG A 103 -0.21 0.50 -1.70
C ARG A 103 -0.09 -0.04 -3.12
N ALA A 104 0.65 0.63 -4.00
CA ALA A 104 0.86 0.18 -5.37
C ALA A 104 1.55 -1.21 -5.42
N VAL A 105 2.58 -1.42 -4.59
CA VAL A 105 3.25 -2.71 -4.47
C VAL A 105 2.30 -3.77 -3.92
N GLN A 106 1.49 -3.43 -2.91
CA GLN A 106 0.49 -4.34 -2.36
C GLN A 106 -0.55 -4.74 -3.41
N GLU A 107 -1.06 -3.78 -4.19
CA GLU A 107 -2.02 -4.01 -5.28
C GLU A 107 -1.41 -4.90 -6.37
N GLU A 108 -0.17 -4.64 -6.80
CA GLU A 108 0.54 -5.46 -7.80
C GLU A 108 0.70 -6.91 -7.34
N LEU A 109 1.17 -7.13 -6.12
CA LEU A 109 1.38 -8.47 -5.57
C LEU A 109 0.05 -9.23 -5.36
N SER A 110 -0.99 -8.52 -4.92
CA SER A 110 -2.32 -9.09 -4.67
C SER A 110 -3.11 -9.36 -5.95
N SER A 111 -2.90 -8.57 -7.00
CA SER A 111 -3.64 -8.68 -8.28
C SER A 111 -2.94 -9.53 -9.32
N SER A 112 -1.67 -9.93 -9.09
CA SER A 112 -0.86 -10.64 -10.07
C SER A 112 -1.56 -11.86 -10.70
N VAL A 113 -1.49 -11.93 -12.04
CA VAL A 113 -2.02 -13.02 -12.86
C VAL A 113 -1.40 -14.34 -12.38
N GLY A 114 -2.24 -15.27 -11.89
CA GLY A 114 -1.80 -16.50 -11.23
C GLY A 114 -2.31 -16.71 -9.81
N GLY A 115 -3.22 -15.84 -9.34
CA GLY A 115 -3.94 -16.02 -8.08
C GLY A 115 -3.24 -15.40 -6.87
N GLY A 116 -2.85 -14.12 -6.98
CA GLY A 116 -2.56 -13.16 -5.91
C GLY A 116 -1.88 -13.69 -4.63
N VAL A 117 -0.71 -13.16 -4.28
CA VAL A 117 -0.05 -13.56 -3.02
C VAL A 117 -0.66 -12.77 -1.87
N PRO A 118 -1.21 -13.41 -0.82
CA PRO A 118 -1.61 -12.69 0.39
C PRO A 118 -0.41 -11.92 0.93
N VAL A 119 -0.56 -10.61 1.08
CA VAL A 119 0.54 -9.74 1.52
C VAL A 119 0.05 -8.76 2.58
N LEU A 120 0.85 -8.61 3.64
CA LEU A 120 0.76 -7.51 4.57
C LEU A 120 2.01 -6.65 4.38
N LEU A 121 1.81 -5.36 4.10
CA LEU A 121 2.89 -4.43 3.81
C LEU A 121 2.74 -3.19 4.68
N GLY A 122 3.80 -2.82 5.39
CA GLY A 122 3.85 -1.62 6.22
C GLY A 122 4.99 -0.69 5.84
N VAL A 123 5.00 0.52 6.41
CA VAL A 123 6.09 1.50 6.21
C VAL A 123 6.63 1.99 7.54
N ARG A 124 7.95 2.14 7.64
CA ARG A 124 8.66 2.76 8.77
C ARG A 124 9.58 3.87 8.24
N PRO A 125 9.03 5.08 7.97
CA PRO A 125 9.80 6.15 7.33
C PRO A 125 11.03 6.59 8.13
N VAL A 126 10.91 6.62 9.47
CA VAL A 126 12.03 6.99 10.37
C VAL A 126 13.21 6.03 10.23
N GLU A 127 12.95 4.77 9.92
CA GLU A 127 13.97 3.72 9.77
C GLU A 127 14.35 3.46 8.31
N GLY A 128 13.66 4.10 7.35
CA GLY A 128 13.83 3.88 5.91
C GLY A 128 13.48 2.45 5.46
N ARG A 129 12.54 1.79 6.16
CA ARG A 129 12.19 0.38 5.94
C ARG A 129 10.74 0.22 5.46
N VAL A 130 10.54 -0.78 4.61
CA VAL A 130 9.22 -1.31 4.23
C VAL A 130 9.22 -2.79 4.60
N PRO A 131 8.66 -3.18 5.76
CA PRO A 131 8.47 -4.58 6.09
C PRO A 131 7.28 -5.17 5.30
N LEU A 132 7.46 -6.41 4.84
CA LEU A 132 6.43 -7.20 4.16
C LEU A 132 6.37 -8.59 4.80
N LEU A 133 5.15 -9.13 4.85
CA LEU A 133 4.89 -10.52 5.20
C LEU A 133 3.98 -11.12 4.14
N LEU A 134 4.42 -12.20 3.50
CA LEU A 134 3.69 -12.86 2.44
C LEU A 134 3.24 -14.26 2.87
N GLY A 135 2.03 -14.65 2.49
CA GLY A 135 1.55 -16.03 2.61
C GLY A 135 1.91 -16.83 1.37
N LEU A 136 2.63 -17.93 1.54
CA LEU A 136 2.94 -18.89 0.47
C LEU A 136 1.91 -20.01 0.47
N ARG A 137 1.69 -20.68 -0.67
CA ARG A 137 0.85 -21.89 -0.70
C ARG A 137 1.62 -23.12 -0.27
N SER A 138 2.93 -23.15 -0.55
CA SER A 138 3.84 -24.21 -0.14
C SER A 138 5.28 -23.68 -0.06
N ASP A 139 6.17 -24.44 0.59
CA ASP A 139 7.58 -24.07 0.73
C ASP A 139 8.32 -23.98 -0.61
N GLY A 140 7.89 -24.78 -1.60
CA GLY A 140 8.50 -24.80 -2.94
C GLY A 140 8.33 -23.50 -3.74
N GLU A 141 7.40 -22.62 -3.35
CA GLU A 141 7.15 -21.34 -4.03
C GLU A 141 8.07 -20.21 -3.54
N ARG A 142 8.84 -20.45 -2.48
CA ARG A 142 9.58 -19.40 -1.75
C ARG A 142 10.46 -18.56 -2.66
N THR A 143 11.29 -19.19 -3.49
CA THR A 143 12.21 -18.49 -4.41
C THR A 143 11.43 -17.69 -5.45
N ALA A 144 10.42 -18.30 -6.08
CA ALA A 144 9.63 -17.65 -7.12
C ALA A 144 8.85 -16.42 -6.60
N VAL A 145 8.30 -16.51 -5.38
CA VAL A 145 7.62 -15.38 -4.73
C VAL A 145 8.63 -14.30 -4.33
N ALA A 146 9.79 -14.66 -3.80
CA ALA A 146 10.84 -13.71 -3.46
C ALA A 146 11.31 -12.90 -4.69
N ASP A 147 11.51 -13.55 -5.83
CA ASP A 147 11.90 -12.90 -7.08
C ASP A 147 10.82 -11.96 -7.61
N ARG A 148 9.55 -12.37 -7.50
CA ARG A 148 8.41 -11.50 -7.87
C ARG A 148 8.33 -10.27 -6.97
N VAL A 149 8.50 -10.43 -5.66
CA VAL A 149 8.54 -9.31 -4.71
C VAL A 149 9.72 -8.38 -5.02
N ALA A 150 10.91 -8.92 -5.26
CA ALA A 150 12.07 -8.12 -5.63
C ALA A 150 11.82 -7.33 -6.93
N THR A 151 11.15 -7.93 -7.91
CA THR A 151 10.79 -7.28 -9.16
C THR A 151 9.77 -6.16 -8.94
N ALA A 152 8.69 -6.42 -8.20
CA ALA A 152 7.67 -5.42 -7.91
C ALA A 152 8.24 -4.22 -7.13
N LEU A 153 9.11 -4.49 -6.15
CA LEU A 153 9.77 -3.44 -5.37
C LEU A 153 10.72 -2.59 -6.22
N ARG A 154 11.46 -3.21 -7.17
CA ARG A 154 12.33 -2.46 -8.10
C ARG A 154 11.56 -1.67 -9.14
N ALA A 155 10.41 -2.16 -9.60
CA ALA A 155 9.57 -1.45 -10.57
C ALA A 155 8.84 -0.24 -9.96
N GLY A 156 8.60 -0.26 -8.65
CA GLY A 156 7.99 0.86 -7.92
C GLY A 156 8.97 1.96 -7.48
N VAL A 157 10.28 1.73 -7.57
CA VAL A 157 11.35 2.72 -7.31
C VAL A 157 11.73 3.41 -8.61
#